data_AF-A0A1C2AXE5-F1
#
_entry.id   AF-A0A1C2AXE5-F1
#
_cell.length_a   1.000
_cell.length_b   1.000
_cell.length_c   1.000
_cell.angle_alpha   90.00
_cell.angle_beta   90.00
_cell.angle_gamma   90.00
#
_symmetry.space_group_name_H-M   'P 1'
#
loop_
_entity.id
_entity.type
_entity.pdbx_description
1 polymer ?
#
loop_
_entity_poly.entity_id
_entity_poly.type
_entity_poly.pdbx_seq_one_letter_code
_entity_poly.pdbx_strand_id
1 'polypeptide(L)'
;MKKLLIIFFILILSSFAQAKDPPKKYLDENYVFKHSKFIKWPEKTGSWGKIETHGRIAPNPWNLRYETKIVRDGKYSLRFEMRDGDCHRRDCDRSNKAGRSEVIFEGNYPSSAKGHIGNVWYAWSMYIPEGTNHIRPAYTILGQFKMPSDYTKQLNRVNSSGFDEDCPEIPIVFKLEREGFTIEKDGVLQCEGYGRELIIPTKALHNKWHDFLMNVNWTDKEDGFIDLWINDKLVYQSKGKTFGKLLKRKKDGKKNGT
;
A
#
# COMPACT_ATOMS: atom_id res chain seq x y z
N MET A 1 -30.80 -46.12 -29.68
CA MET A 1 -30.03 -45.61 -28.53
C MET A 1 -29.92 -44.10 -28.64
N LYS A 2 -30.79 -43.35 -27.94
CA LYS A 2 -30.74 -41.88 -27.88
C LYS A 2 -29.69 -41.47 -26.84
N LYS A 3 -28.60 -40.81 -27.25
CA LYS A 3 -27.64 -40.21 -26.32
C LYS A 3 -28.21 -38.88 -25.85
N LEU A 4 -28.54 -38.81 -24.56
CA LEU A 4 -28.97 -37.61 -23.86
C LEU A 4 -27.73 -36.74 -23.63
N LEU A 5 -27.69 -35.56 -24.25
CA LEU A 5 -26.65 -34.56 -24.00
C LEU A 5 -27.07 -33.74 -22.78
N ILE A 6 -26.49 -34.02 -21.61
CA ILE A 6 -26.73 -33.22 -20.40
C ILE A 6 -25.74 -32.05 -20.44
N ILE A 7 -26.26 -30.86 -20.77
CA ILE A 7 -25.52 -29.60 -20.67
C ILE A 7 -25.61 -29.16 -19.20
N PHE A 8 -24.50 -29.26 -18.48
CA PHE A 8 -24.36 -28.65 -17.15
C PHE A 8 -24.26 -27.14 -17.31
N PHE A 9 -25.37 -26.43 -17.10
CA PHE A 9 -25.34 -25.00 -16.83
C PHE A 9 -24.75 -24.81 -15.42
N ILE A 10 -23.47 -24.50 -15.35
CA ILE A 10 -22.87 -23.97 -14.12
C ILE A 10 -23.43 -22.56 -13.97
N LEU A 11 -24.51 -22.43 -13.20
CA LEU A 11 -24.96 -21.16 -12.65
C LEU A 11 -23.85 -20.67 -11.72
N ILE A 12 -22.98 -19.78 -12.25
CA ILE A 12 -22.17 -18.90 -11.41
C ILE A 12 -23.17 -17.97 -10.72
N LEU A 13 -23.69 -18.41 -9.57
CA LEU A 13 -24.35 -17.54 -8.62
C LEU A 13 -23.28 -16.57 -8.12
N SER A 14 -23.07 -15.48 -8.86
CA SER A 14 -22.37 -14.31 -8.38
C SER A 14 -23.22 -13.77 -7.23
N SER A 15 -22.91 -14.21 -6.01
CA SER A 15 -23.39 -13.59 -4.79
C SER A 15 -22.76 -12.20 -4.71
N PHE A 16 -23.29 -11.25 -5.48
CA PHE A 16 -23.08 -9.82 -5.26
C PHE A 16 -23.80 -9.49 -3.95
N ALA A 17 -23.19 -9.84 -2.82
CA ALA A 17 -23.53 -9.23 -1.55
C ALA A 17 -23.23 -7.74 -1.74
N GLN A 18 -24.28 -6.97 -2.04
CA GLN A 18 -24.17 -5.55 -2.33
C GLN A 18 -23.44 -4.88 -1.16
N ALA A 19 -22.28 -4.31 -1.45
CA ALA A 19 -21.43 -3.67 -0.45
C ALA A 19 -22.26 -2.63 0.32
N LYS A 20 -22.15 -2.62 1.66
CA LYS A 20 -22.93 -1.68 2.49
C LYS A 20 -22.40 -0.28 2.29
N ASP A 21 -23.29 0.69 2.11
CA ASP A 21 -22.87 2.09 2.00
C ASP A 21 -22.04 2.52 3.24
N PRO A 22 -20.98 3.31 3.04
CA PRO A 22 -20.20 3.86 4.13
C PRO A 22 -21.08 4.81 4.96
N PRO A 23 -20.73 5.05 6.24
CA PRO A 23 -21.40 6.06 7.06
C PRO A 23 -21.53 7.40 6.31
N LYS A 24 -22.73 8.00 6.29
CA LYS A 24 -23.02 9.24 5.53
C LYS A 24 -21.98 10.36 5.73
N LYS A 25 -21.46 10.52 6.95
CA LYS A 25 -20.40 11.48 7.26
C LYS A 25 -19.13 11.33 6.43
N TYR A 26 -18.80 10.14 5.92
CA TYR A 26 -17.63 9.94 5.07
C TYR A 26 -17.84 10.41 3.63
N LEU A 27 -19.10 10.68 3.25
CA LEU A 27 -19.48 11.25 1.96
C LEU A 27 -19.63 12.78 2.02
N ASP A 28 -19.51 13.38 3.22
CA ASP A 28 -19.51 14.84 3.37
C ASP A 28 -18.14 15.39 2.97
N GLU A 29 -18.13 16.29 1.97
CA GLU A 29 -16.92 16.90 1.44
C GLU A 29 -16.17 17.76 2.47
N ASN A 30 -16.83 18.16 3.54
CA ASN A 30 -16.23 18.93 4.65
C ASN A 30 -15.78 18.04 5.81
N TYR A 31 -16.00 16.72 5.73
CA TYR A 31 -15.61 15.81 6.80
C TYR A 31 -14.09 15.63 6.86
N VAL A 32 -13.50 15.95 8.01
CA VAL A 32 -12.10 15.67 8.31
C VAL A 32 -11.97 14.29 8.93
N PHE A 33 -11.24 13.39 8.27
CA PHE A 33 -10.93 12.08 8.82
C PHE A 33 -10.14 12.18 10.11
N LYS A 34 -10.62 11.49 11.15
CA LYS A 34 -9.91 11.39 12.42
C LYS A 34 -8.90 10.25 12.35
N HIS A 35 -7.66 10.55 12.70
CA HIS A 35 -6.52 9.62 12.64
C HIS A 35 -6.65 8.36 13.51
N SER A 36 -7.62 8.29 14.43
CA SER A 36 -7.86 7.16 15.33
C SER A 36 -9.11 6.35 14.95
N LYS A 37 -9.71 6.63 13.78
CA LYS A 37 -10.95 5.99 13.35
C LYS A 37 -10.67 4.97 12.26
N PHE A 38 -11.23 3.77 12.45
CA PHE A 38 -11.35 2.78 11.39
C PHE A 38 -12.14 3.35 10.21
N ILE A 39 -11.67 3.05 9.02
CA ILE A 39 -12.44 3.32 7.80
C ILE A 39 -13.38 2.15 7.63
N LYS A 40 -14.68 2.43 7.60
CA LYS A 40 -15.70 1.41 7.31
C LYS A 40 -15.76 1.22 5.80
N TRP A 41 -14.83 0.42 5.28
CA TRP A 41 -14.83 0.03 3.88
C TRP A 41 -16.12 -0.75 3.58
N PRO A 42 -16.83 -0.45 2.47
CA PRO A 42 -18.04 -1.16 2.08
C PRO A 42 -17.85 -2.66 1.88
N GLU A 43 -16.60 -3.07 1.60
CA GLU A 43 -16.21 -4.43 1.26
C GLU A 43 -15.17 -4.98 2.23
N LYS A 44 -14.86 -6.28 2.10
CA LYS A 44 -13.75 -6.89 2.82
C LYS A 44 -12.46 -6.56 2.09
N THR A 45 -11.46 -6.13 2.86
CA THR A 45 -10.11 -5.80 2.38
C THR A 45 -9.22 -7.04 2.18
N GLY A 46 -9.70 -8.24 2.51
CA GLY A 46 -9.00 -9.50 2.26
C GLY A 46 -7.65 -9.59 2.98
N SER A 47 -6.61 -9.97 2.24
CA SER A 47 -5.23 -10.12 2.75
C SER A 47 -4.65 -8.84 3.33
N TRP A 48 -5.16 -7.67 2.92
CA TRP A 48 -4.72 -6.40 3.49
C TRP A 48 -5.06 -6.28 4.98
N GLY A 49 -6.09 -6.97 5.48
CA GLY A 49 -6.51 -6.80 6.87
C GLY A 49 -7.23 -5.47 7.10
N LYS A 50 -7.30 -4.99 8.34
CA LYS A 50 -8.17 -3.87 8.70
C LYS A 50 -7.58 -2.54 8.23
N ILE A 51 -8.41 -1.70 7.61
CA ILE A 51 -8.01 -0.37 7.14
C ILE A 51 -8.22 0.71 8.21
N GLU A 52 -7.18 1.50 8.42
CA GLU A 52 -7.10 2.61 9.38
C GLU A 52 -6.52 3.86 8.72
N THR A 53 -6.71 5.02 9.34
CA THR A 53 -6.07 6.27 8.92
C THR A 53 -4.71 6.41 9.59
N HIS A 54 -3.70 6.91 8.87
CA HIS A 54 -2.42 7.17 9.49
C HIS A 54 -2.54 8.28 10.56
N GLY A 55 -1.81 8.13 11.67
CA GLY A 55 -1.75 9.05 12.80
C GLY A 55 -1.31 10.51 12.52
N ARG A 56 -0.98 10.84 11.26
CA ARG A 56 -0.32 12.08 10.83
C ARG A 56 -0.88 12.65 9.52
N ILE A 57 -2.09 12.26 9.14
CA ILE A 57 -2.80 12.93 8.04
C ILE A 57 -3.08 14.37 8.46
N ALA A 58 -2.83 15.34 7.57
CA ALA A 58 -3.22 16.73 7.79
C ALA A 58 -4.75 16.84 8.00
N PRO A 59 -5.21 17.66 8.96
CA PRO A 59 -6.61 17.67 9.37
C PRO A 59 -7.49 18.51 8.42
N ASN A 60 -7.33 18.34 7.11
CA ASN A 60 -8.17 18.99 6.12
C ASN A 60 -9.14 18.01 5.44
N PRO A 61 -10.31 18.48 4.95
CA PRO A 61 -11.29 17.61 4.30
C PRO A 61 -10.82 17.00 2.98
N TRP A 62 -9.86 17.64 2.30
CA TRP A 62 -9.35 17.14 1.03
C TRP A 62 -8.34 16.01 1.19
N ASN A 63 -7.64 15.93 2.34
CA ASN A 63 -6.49 15.03 2.45
C ASN A 63 -6.90 13.58 2.21
N LEU A 64 -7.98 13.13 2.83
CA LEU A 64 -8.57 11.82 2.59
C LEU A 64 -10.09 11.96 2.52
N ARG A 65 -10.71 11.44 1.45
CA ARG A 65 -12.17 11.40 1.33
C ARG A 65 -12.67 10.18 0.58
N TYR A 66 -13.95 9.85 0.74
CA TYR A 66 -14.64 9.00 -0.23
C TYR A 66 -14.94 9.82 -1.48
N GLU A 67 -14.85 9.18 -2.64
CA GLU A 67 -15.13 9.75 -3.95
C GLU A 67 -16.19 8.90 -4.66
N THR A 68 -17.07 9.56 -5.40
CA THR A 68 -18.24 8.94 -6.07
C THR A 68 -18.23 9.14 -7.58
N LYS A 69 -17.44 10.09 -8.10
CA LYS A 69 -17.35 10.38 -9.53
C LYS A 69 -16.26 9.58 -10.23
N ILE A 70 -15.08 9.49 -9.62
CA ILE A 70 -13.95 8.70 -10.13
C ILE A 70 -13.87 7.42 -9.32
N VAL A 71 -14.53 6.37 -9.81
CA VAL A 71 -14.68 5.09 -9.10
C VAL A 71 -14.24 3.96 -10.03
N ARG A 72 -13.44 3.01 -9.52
CA ARG A 72 -12.96 1.85 -10.29
C ARG A 72 -14.01 0.74 -10.36
N ASP A 73 -14.60 0.45 -9.21
CA ASP A 73 -15.56 -0.63 -9.01
C ASP A 73 -16.50 -0.27 -7.85
N GLY A 74 -17.70 -0.84 -7.85
CA GLY A 74 -18.74 -0.54 -6.89
C GLY A 74 -19.22 0.92 -6.98
N LYS A 75 -19.41 1.55 -5.82
CA LYS A 75 -19.98 2.91 -5.71
C LYS A 75 -18.97 3.98 -5.28
N TYR A 76 -17.82 3.58 -4.75
CA TYR A 76 -16.92 4.49 -4.06
C TYR A 76 -15.46 4.15 -4.30
N SER A 77 -14.62 5.18 -4.30
CA SER A 77 -13.16 5.07 -4.17
C SER A 77 -12.66 5.90 -2.99
N LEU A 78 -11.42 5.68 -2.55
CA LEU A 78 -10.73 6.60 -1.66
C LEU A 78 -9.91 7.58 -2.49
N ARG A 79 -10.09 8.87 -2.22
CA ARG A 79 -9.29 9.94 -2.82
C ARG A 79 -8.33 10.49 -1.78
N PHE A 80 -7.07 10.56 -2.18
CA PHE A 80 -5.97 11.12 -1.41
C PHE A 80 -5.53 12.41 -2.08
N GLU A 81 -5.37 13.48 -1.31
CA GLU A 81 -4.86 14.76 -1.81
C GLU A 81 -3.83 15.32 -0.83
N MET A 82 -2.79 15.92 -1.36
CA MET A 82 -1.79 16.65 -0.59
C MET A 82 -1.60 18.00 -1.27
N ARG A 83 -1.70 19.08 -0.50
CA ARG A 83 -1.40 20.44 -0.96
C ARG A 83 -0.09 20.92 -0.35
N ASP A 84 0.48 21.95 -0.96
CA ASP A 84 1.65 22.61 -0.39
C ASP A 84 1.37 23.08 1.04
N GLY A 85 2.32 22.85 1.94
CA GLY A 85 2.19 23.14 3.37
C GLY A 85 1.37 22.14 4.20
N ASP A 86 0.66 21.18 3.60
CA ASP A 86 -0.08 20.17 4.38
C ASP A 86 0.88 19.29 5.19
N CYS A 87 0.77 19.35 6.52
CA CYS A 87 1.52 18.51 7.44
C CYS A 87 0.72 18.27 8.74
N HIS A 88 1.12 17.27 9.53
CA HIS A 88 0.55 17.09 10.87
C HIS A 88 1.55 16.51 11.88
N ARG A 89 1.48 17.00 13.13
CA ARG A 89 2.30 16.53 14.26
C ARG A 89 3.80 16.54 13.87
N ARG A 90 4.52 15.49 14.26
CA ARG A 90 5.96 15.32 14.01
C ARG A 90 6.35 15.35 12.54
N ASP A 91 5.43 15.33 11.58
CA ASP A 91 5.79 15.54 10.17
C ASP A 91 6.05 17.03 9.86
N CYS A 92 5.35 17.94 10.55
CA CYS A 92 5.57 19.40 10.46
C CYS A 92 6.92 19.83 11.05
N ASP A 93 7.31 19.18 12.14
CA ASP A 93 8.53 19.51 12.90
C ASP A 93 9.81 19.02 12.20
N ARG A 94 9.68 18.24 11.12
CA ARG A 94 10.85 17.70 10.42
C ARG A 94 11.60 18.78 9.67
N SER A 95 12.93 18.65 9.65
CA SER A 95 13.82 19.47 8.83
C SER A 95 13.53 19.31 7.34
N ASN A 96 13.20 18.09 6.89
CA ASN A 96 12.87 17.78 5.50
C ASN A 96 11.43 18.15 5.09
N LYS A 97 10.62 18.72 6.01
CA LYS A 97 9.22 19.11 5.79
C LYS A 97 8.40 18.02 5.09
N ALA A 98 7.83 17.11 5.88
CA ALA A 98 7.03 16.00 5.36
C ALA A 98 5.53 16.27 5.52
N GLY A 99 4.74 15.64 4.65
CA GLY A 99 3.30 15.54 4.74
C GLY A 99 2.85 14.18 4.25
N ARG A 100 1.67 13.72 4.67
CA ARG A 100 1.10 12.47 4.19
C ARG A 100 -0.42 12.50 4.20
N SER A 101 -1.01 11.82 3.24
CA SER A 101 -2.36 11.33 3.31
C SER A 101 -2.32 9.84 2.99
N GLU A 102 -2.46 9.03 4.03
CA GLU A 102 -2.16 7.61 3.99
C GLU A 102 -3.18 6.85 4.83
N VAL A 103 -3.70 5.77 4.26
CA VAL A 103 -4.35 4.71 5.04
C VAL A 103 -3.32 3.64 5.33
N ILE A 104 -3.42 3.08 6.51
CA ILE A 104 -2.57 1.98 6.95
C ILE A 104 -3.43 0.74 7.12
N PHE A 105 -2.78 -0.40 6.97
CA PHE A 105 -3.40 -1.69 7.18
C PHE A 105 -2.76 -2.31 8.42
N GLU A 106 -3.23 -1.87 9.58
CA GLU A 106 -2.82 -2.39 10.89
C GLU A 106 -3.92 -3.30 11.46
N GLY A 107 -3.55 -4.44 12.07
CA GLY A 107 -4.53 -5.28 12.79
C GLY A 107 -4.24 -6.78 12.79
N ASN A 108 -5.16 -7.54 13.39
CA ASN A 108 -5.12 -9.01 13.38
C ASN A 108 -5.44 -9.52 11.97
N TYR A 109 -4.41 -9.99 11.27
CA TYR A 109 -4.49 -10.58 9.94
C TYR A 109 -5.21 -11.95 9.96
N PRO A 110 -5.81 -12.39 8.84
CA PRO A 110 -6.26 -13.78 8.71
C PRO A 110 -5.10 -14.74 8.95
N SER A 111 -5.36 -15.95 9.48
CA SER A 111 -4.32 -16.93 9.82
C SER A 111 -3.40 -17.28 8.65
N SER A 112 -3.93 -17.25 7.42
CA SER A 112 -3.18 -17.45 6.17
C SER A 112 -2.24 -16.30 5.80
N ALA A 113 -2.38 -15.15 6.43
CA ALA A 113 -1.59 -13.94 6.21
C ALA A 113 -1.07 -13.36 7.53
N LYS A 114 -1.01 -14.16 8.61
CA LYS A 114 -0.56 -13.71 9.94
C LYS A 114 0.81 -13.06 9.80
N GLY A 115 0.74 -11.73 9.81
CA GLY A 115 1.77 -10.72 9.68
C GLY A 115 2.77 -10.89 8.52
N HIS A 116 2.27 -11.03 7.30
CA HIS A 116 3.08 -10.81 6.10
C HIS A 116 4.37 -11.64 6.09
N ILE A 117 4.30 -12.92 6.49
CA ILE A 117 5.36 -13.90 6.24
C ILE A 117 4.79 -14.97 5.32
N GLY A 118 5.58 -15.40 4.35
CA GLY A 118 5.18 -16.37 3.35
C GLY A 118 4.46 -15.73 2.17
N ASN A 119 3.78 -16.58 1.39
CA ASN A 119 3.14 -16.20 0.14
C ASN A 119 1.83 -15.44 0.38
N VAL A 120 1.77 -14.18 -0.07
CA VAL A 120 0.61 -13.30 0.08
C VAL A 120 0.32 -12.57 -1.22
N TRP A 121 -0.96 -12.51 -1.55
CA TRP A 121 -1.48 -11.75 -2.68
C TRP A 121 -2.10 -10.44 -2.22
N TYR A 122 -1.72 -9.36 -2.90
CA TYR A 122 -2.25 -8.01 -2.72
C TYR A 122 -2.86 -7.55 -4.04
N ALA A 123 -4.03 -6.91 -3.95
CA ALA A 123 -4.68 -6.29 -5.11
C ALA A 123 -5.18 -4.91 -4.71
N TRP A 124 -4.98 -3.93 -5.60
CA TRP A 124 -5.52 -2.58 -5.46
C TRP A 124 -5.57 -1.91 -6.82
N SER A 125 -6.34 -0.84 -6.94
CA SER A 125 -6.38 -0.03 -8.15
C SER A 125 -6.06 1.41 -7.82
N MET A 126 -5.38 2.10 -8.73
CA MET A 126 -5.03 3.51 -8.56
C MET A 126 -5.36 4.31 -9.81
N TYR A 127 -5.91 5.50 -9.58
CA TYR A 127 -6.15 6.50 -10.60
C TYR A 127 -5.33 7.74 -10.26
N ILE A 128 -4.52 8.22 -11.21
CA ILE A 128 -3.74 9.44 -11.04
C ILE A 128 -4.29 10.49 -12.01
N PRO A 129 -4.92 11.58 -11.52
CA PRO A 129 -5.39 12.66 -12.38
C PRO A 129 -4.23 13.31 -13.13
N GLU A 130 -4.50 13.77 -14.36
CA GLU A 130 -3.61 14.70 -15.05
C GLU A 130 -3.38 15.97 -14.22
N GLY A 131 -2.17 16.52 -14.30
CA GLY A 131 -1.72 17.60 -13.43
C GLY A 131 -1.15 17.14 -12.08
N THR A 132 -1.28 15.84 -11.73
CA THR A 132 -0.52 15.27 -10.60
C THR A 132 0.94 15.12 -11.02
N ASN A 133 1.80 16.03 -10.56
CA ASN A 133 3.19 16.05 -10.96
C ASN A 133 4.09 15.38 -9.92
N HIS A 134 5.14 14.72 -10.38
CA HIS A 134 6.32 14.46 -9.54
C HIS A 134 6.84 15.79 -9.00
N ILE A 135 7.32 15.79 -7.75
CA ILE A 135 7.88 16.99 -7.12
C ILE A 135 9.34 16.70 -6.82
N ARG A 136 10.24 17.63 -7.11
CA ARG A 136 11.66 17.60 -6.71
C ARG A 136 12.02 18.94 -6.04
N PRO A 137 12.90 18.96 -5.02
CA PRO A 137 13.70 17.84 -4.50
C PRO A 137 12.96 16.87 -3.56
N ALA A 138 11.66 17.09 -3.31
CA ALA A 138 10.82 16.17 -2.52
C ALA A 138 10.66 14.79 -3.20
N TYR A 139 9.95 13.87 -2.54
CA TYR A 139 9.52 12.60 -3.11
C TYR A 139 8.00 12.45 -3.01
N THR A 140 7.38 11.92 -4.05
CA THR A 140 5.95 11.58 -4.04
C THR A 140 5.80 10.07 -3.91
N ILE A 141 5.61 9.59 -2.68
CA ILE A 141 5.34 8.19 -2.38
C ILE A 141 3.84 7.93 -2.51
N LEU A 142 3.46 6.96 -3.34
CA LEU A 142 2.05 6.58 -3.57
C LEU A 142 1.68 5.23 -2.92
N GLY A 143 2.65 4.52 -2.37
CA GLY A 143 2.44 3.29 -1.60
C GLY A 143 3.74 2.75 -1.04
N GLN A 144 3.67 2.01 0.07
CA GLN A 144 4.84 1.40 0.69
C GLN A 144 4.48 0.14 1.47
N PHE A 145 5.41 -0.80 1.50
CA PHE A 145 5.45 -1.91 2.43
C PHE A 145 6.59 -1.63 3.39
N LYS A 146 6.28 -1.25 4.63
CA LYS A 146 7.27 -0.83 5.63
C LYS A 146 7.31 -1.82 6.80
N MET A 147 8.51 -2.20 7.22
CA MET A 147 8.70 -3.00 8.41
C MET A 147 8.64 -2.14 9.69
N PRO A 148 8.14 -2.68 10.82
CA PRO A 148 8.15 -1.96 12.08
C PRO A 148 9.56 -1.57 12.53
N SER A 149 9.73 -0.33 12.98
CA SER A 149 11.02 0.26 13.33
C SER A 149 11.78 -0.48 14.45
N ASP A 150 11.07 -1.15 15.35
CA ASP A 150 11.64 -2.00 16.40
C ASP A 150 12.50 -3.15 15.84
N TYR A 151 12.16 -3.67 14.65
CA TYR A 151 12.96 -4.72 13.99
C TYR A 151 14.18 -4.10 13.32
N THR A 152 14.01 -3.03 12.56
CA THR A 152 15.09 -2.32 11.87
C THR A 152 16.21 -1.89 12.81
N LYS A 153 15.86 -1.37 13.99
CA LYS A 153 16.84 -1.00 15.04
C LYS A 153 17.66 -2.18 15.55
N GLN A 154 17.06 -3.37 15.64
CA GLN A 154 17.76 -4.56 16.13
C GLN A 154 18.69 -5.19 15.10
N LEU A 155 18.47 -4.89 13.81
CA LEU A 155 19.31 -5.36 12.72
C LEU A 155 20.56 -4.51 12.52
N ASN A 156 20.74 -3.43 13.31
CA ASN A 156 21.81 -2.45 13.13
C ASN A 156 21.91 -1.91 11.69
N ARG A 157 20.77 -1.86 10.97
CA ARG A 157 20.73 -1.34 9.60
C ARG A 157 20.94 0.18 9.55
N VAL A 158 20.57 0.87 10.64
CA VAL A 158 20.56 2.33 10.73
C VAL A 158 21.99 2.87 10.81
N ASN A 159 22.39 3.65 9.82
CA ASN A 159 23.62 4.46 9.91
C ASN A 159 23.46 5.49 11.04
N SER A 160 24.56 5.92 11.67
CA SER A 160 24.69 6.52 13.00
C SER A 160 23.91 7.82 13.34
N SER A 161 22.95 8.26 12.52
CA SER A 161 22.20 9.51 12.67
C SER A 161 20.92 9.41 13.50
N GLY A 162 20.47 8.20 13.85
CA GLY A 162 19.45 7.99 14.89
C GLY A 162 18.00 8.36 14.52
N PHE A 163 17.72 8.79 13.29
CA PHE A 163 16.35 9.00 12.81
C PHE A 163 15.80 7.73 12.14
N ASP A 164 14.50 7.45 12.36
CA ASP A 164 13.76 6.33 11.73
C ASP A 164 13.74 6.41 10.18
N GLU A 165 14.18 7.53 9.62
CA GLU A 165 14.16 7.86 8.20
C GLU A 165 15.49 7.68 7.49
N ASP A 166 16.60 7.56 8.24
CA ASP A 166 17.91 7.43 7.61
C ASP A 166 18.11 6.04 7.00
N CYS A 167 17.35 5.07 7.49
CA CYS A 167 17.35 3.70 7.01
C CYS A 167 16.14 2.88 7.50
N PRO A 168 14.88 3.27 7.17
CA PRO A 168 13.75 2.40 7.41
C PRO A 168 13.84 1.20 6.46
N GLU A 169 13.62 -0.01 6.97
CA GLU A 169 13.40 -1.16 6.11
C GLU A 169 12.03 -1.00 5.43
N ILE A 170 12.06 -0.59 4.16
CA ILE A 170 10.89 -0.45 3.29
C ILE A 170 11.07 -1.40 2.11
N PRO A 171 10.76 -2.70 2.27
CA PRO A 171 10.97 -3.70 1.23
C PRO A 171 10.53 -3.28 -0.17
N ILE A 172 9.39 -2.57 -0.26
CA ILE A 172 8.85 -2.07 -1.51
C ILE A 172 8.30 -0.66 -1.27
N VAL A 173 8.71 0.30 -2.09
CA VAL A 173 8.08 1.62 -2.17
C VAL A 173 7.71 1.94 -3.60
N PHE A 174 6.56 2.58 -3.77
CA PHE A 174 6.10 3.06 -5.06
C PHE A 174 6.16 4.57 -5.12
N LYS A 175 6.85 5.12 -6.12
CA LYS A 175 7.08 6.57 -6.24
C LYS A 175 6.65 7.10 -7.59
N LEU A 176 6.07 8.29 -7.58
CA LEU A 176 5.87 9.09 -8.79
C LEU A 176 7.14 9.87 -9.09
N GLU A 177 7.76 9.54 -10.23
CA GLU A 177 8.96 10.17 -10.76
C GLU A 177 8.66 10.84 -12.10
N ARG A 178 9.64 11.59 -12.65
CA ARG A 178 9.45 12.34 -13.90
C ARG A 178 9.09 11.43 -15.08
N GLU A 179 9.73 10.28 -15.13
CA GLU A 179 9.56 9.23 -16.13
C GLU A 179 8.26 8.43 -15.98
N GLY A 180 7.65 8.48 -14.79
CA GLY A 180 6.35 7.87 -14.49
C GLY A 180 6.31 7.22 -13.12
N PHE A 181 5.48 6.19 -12.99
CA PHE A 181 5.32 5.46 -11.74
C PHE A 181 6.38 4.36 -11.63
N THR A 182 7.10 4.35 -10.52
CA THR A 182 8.24 3.47 -10.28
C THR A 182 7.99 2.59 -9.07
N ILE A 183 8.58 1.40 -9.08
CA ILE A 183 8.78 0.55 -7.92
C ILE A 183 10.25 0.65 -7.50
N GLU A 184 10.50 0.77 -6.20
CA GLU A 184 11.82 0.62 -5.62
C GLU A 184 11.83 -0.52 -4.61
N LYS A 185 12.83 -1.40 -4.71
CA LYS A 185 13.09 -2.46 -3.74
C LYS A 185 14.31 -2.11 -2.92
N ASP A 186 14.14 -2.08 -1.61
CA ASP A 186 15.22 -1.82 -0.65
C ASP A 186 16.16 -3.03 -0.51
N GLY A 187 17.42 -2.75 -0.23
CA GLY A 187 18.38 -3.77 0.18
C GLY A 187 18.02 -4.26 1.58
N VAL A 188 17.97 -5.57 1.77
CA VAL A 188 17.46 -6.14 3.02
C VAL A 188 18.53 -6.25 4.13
N LEU A 189 19.81 -6.13 3.78
CA LEU A 189 20.95 -6.30 4.69
C LEU A 189 21.44 -4.98 5.29
N GLN A 190 21.57 -3.95 4.47
CA GLN A 190 21.90 -2.57 4.87
C GLN A 190 21.12 -1.60 3.98
N CYS A 191 21.06 -0.32 4.34
CA CYS A 191 20.36 0.69 3.53
C CYS A 191 21.14 1.14 2.31
N GLU A 192 21.35 0.17 1.41
CA GLU A 192 21.94 0.35 0.10
C GLU A 192 21.25 -0.60 -0.88
N GLY A 193 21.60 -0.54 -2.16
CA GLY A 193 21.12 -1.52 -3.13
C GLY A 193 19.66 -1.32 -3.52
N TYR A 194 19.20 -0.06 -3.53
CA TYR A 194 17.88 0.31 -4.06
C TYR A 194 17.81 -0.01 -5.56
N GLY A 195 17.07 -1.06 -5.92
CA GLY A 195 16.67 -1.28 -7.31
C GLY A 195 15.47 -0.38 -7.61
N ARG A 196 15.54 0.46 -8.64
CA ARG A 196 14.39 1.24 -9.14
C ARG A 196 14.04 0.77 -10.54
N GLU A 197 12.75 0.52 -10.78
CA GLU A 197 12.22 0.15 -12.09
C GLU A 197 10.97 0.95 -12.44
N LEU A 198 10.87 1.38 -13.70
CA LEU A 198 9.70 2.07 -14.24
C LEU A 198 8.60 1.04 -14.56
N ILE A 199 7.48 1.11 -13.85
CA ILE A 199 6.36 0.17 -14.01
C ILE A 199 5.22 0.75 -14.84
N ILE A 200 5.06 2.08 -14.88
CA ILE A 200 4.12 2.77 -15.77
C ILE A 200 4.77 4.06 -16.28
N PRO A 201 5.03 4.24 -17.58
CA PRO A 201 5.59 5.49 -18.11
C PRO A 201 4.57 6.64 -18.02
N THR A 202 5.03 7.87 -17.80
CA THR A 202 4.19 9.09 -17.66
C THR A 202 3.14 9.22 -18.76
N LYS A 203 3.52 8.93 -20.02
CA LYS A 203 2.61 8.98 -21.18
C LYS A 203 1.38 8.06 -21.08
N ALA A 204 1.47 7.05 -20.23
CA ALA A 204 0.43 6.06 -19.99
C ALA A 204 -0.11 6.12 -18.56
N LEU A 205 0.23 7.14 -17.76
CA LEU A 205 -0.08 7.16 -16.34
C LEU A 205 -1.45 7.76 -16.04
N HIS A 206 -1.76 8.91 -16.64
CA HIS A 206 -2.84 9.77 -16.18
C HIS A 206 -4.22 9.40 -16.70
N ASN A 207 -5.23 9.86 -15.96
CA ASN A 207 -6.65 9.84 -16.31
C ASN A 207 -7.24 8.47 -16.65
N LYS A 208 -6.71 7.42 -16.02
CA LYS A 208 -7.27 6.07 -16.08
C LYS A 208 -6.89 5.28 -14.85
N TRP A 209 -7.64 4.21 -14.63
CA TRP A 209 -7.36 3.24 -13.59
C TRP A 209 -6.24 2.29 -14.03
N HIS A 210 -5.39 1.95 -13.06
CA HIS A 210 -4.39 0.89 -13.17
C HIS A 210 -4.67 -0.12 -12.08
N ASP A 211 -4.85 -1.37 -12.46
CA ASP A 211 -5.13 -2.48 -11.56
C ASP A 211 -3.83 -3.20 -11.24
N PHE A 212 -3.43 -3.18 -9.98
CA PHE A 212 -2.23 -3.82 -9.46
C PHE A 212 -2.61 -5.15 -8.84
N LEU A 213 -1.88 -6.19 -9.24
CA LEU A 213 -1.91 -7.49 -8.59
C LEU A 213 -0.47 -7.84 -8.24
N MET A 214 -0.20 -8.12 -6.97
CA MET A 214 1.14 -8.42 -6.49
C MET A 214 1.14 -9.72 -5.70
N ASN A 215 2.05 -10.61 -6.03
CA ASN A 215 2.32 -11.84 -5.29
C ASN A 215 3.69 -11.72 -4.66
N VAL A 216 3.76 -11.88 -3.34
CA VAL A 216 5.01 -11.75 -2.60
C VAL A 216 5.20 -12.94 -1.67
N ASN A 217 6.37 -13.56 -1.70
CA ASN A 217 6.81 -14.42 -0.61
C ASN A 217 7.66 -13.60 0.36
N TRP A 218 7.05 -13.16 1.45
CA TRP A 218 7.74 -12.43 2.50
C TRP A 218 8.61 -13.35 3.36
N THR A 219 9.92 -13.32 3.16
CA THR A 219 10.91 -14.16 3.83
C THR A 219 12.26 -13.46 3.97
N ASP A 220 13.06 -13.91 4.95
CA ASP A 220 14.48 -13.55 5.14
C ASP A 220 15.46 -14.55 4.49
N LYS A 221 14.90 -15.51 3.74
CA LYS A 221 15.64 -16.53 2.98
C LYS A 221 15.75 -16.14 1.50
N GLU A 222 16.67 -16.79 0.80
CA GLU A 222 16.93 -16.53 -0.63
C GLU A 222 15.84 -17.07 -1.58
N ASP A 223 14.86 -17.80 -1.06
CA ASP A 223 13.71 -18.33 -1.82
C ASP A 223 12.52 -17.34 -1.88
N GLY A 224 12.72 -16.10 -1.43
CA GLY A 224 11.75 -15.03 -1.57
C GLY A 224 11.58 -14.57 -3.01
N PHE A 225 10.43 -13.94 -3.27
CA PHE A 225 10.15 -13.32 -4.57
C PHE A 225 9.08 -12.23 -4.44
N ILE A 226 9.08 -11.34 -5.42
CA ILE A 226 8.02 -10.34 -5.65
C ILE A 226 7.70 -10.38 -7.14
N ASP A 227 6.46 -10.67 -7.47
CA ASP A 227 5.92 -10.54 -8.83
C ASP A 227 4.80 -9.50 -8.82
N LEU A 228 4.85 -8.56 -9.76
CA LEU A 228 3.86 -7.49 -9.89
C LEU A 228 3.31 -7.42 -11.31
N TRP A 229 1.99 -7.47 -11.40
CA TRP A 229 1.22 -7.23 -12.61
C TRP A 229 0.49 -5.91 -12.54
N ILE A 230 0.42 -5.20 -13.66
CA ILE A 230 -0.41 -4.02 -13.85
C ILE A 230 -1.25 -4.22 -15.10
N ASN A 231 -2.58 -4.15 -14.96
CA ASN A 231 -3.55 -4.41 -16.03
C ASN A 231 -3.22 -5.74 -16.76
N ASP A 232 -3.11 -6.82 -15.98
CA ASP A 232 -2.79 -8.19 -16.41
C ASP A 232 -1.41 -8.41 -17.03
N LYS A 233 -0.57 -7.37 -17.14
CA LYS A 233 0.80 -7.48 -17.65
C LYS A 233 1.79 -7.57 -16.50
N LEU A 234 2.66 -8.59 -16.52
CA LEU A 234 3.80 -8.68 -15.60
C LEU A 234 4.79 -7.55 -15.89
N VAL A 235 5.01 -6.66 -14.92
CA VAL A 235 5.84 -5.46 -15.08
C VAL A 235 7.08 -5.44 -14.21
N TYR A 236 7.13 -6.25 -13.16
CA TYR A 236 8.28 -6.33 -12.26
C TYR A 236 8.38 -7.72 -11.64
N GLN A 237 9.63 -8.19 -11.53
CA GLN A 237 9.97 -9.44 -10.86
C GLN A 237 11.26 -9.27 -10.07
N SER A 238 11.30 -9.83 -8.87
CA SER A 238 12.55 -10.00 -8.12
C SER A 238 12.56 -11.30 -7.36
N LYS A 239 13.76 -11.83 -7.12
CA LYS A 239 14.03 -13.04 -6.34
C LYS A 239 15.00 -12.71 -5.20
N GLY A 240 15.10 -13.63 -4.24
CA GLY A 240 15.94 -13.46 -3.07
C GLY A 240 15.14 -12.90 -1.89
N LYS A 241 15.86 -12.50 -0.86
CA LYS A 241 15.25 -11.98 0.37
C LYS A 241 14.34 -10.78 0.10
N THR A 242 13.17 -10.81 0.71
CA THR A 242 12.18 -9.71 0.65
C THR A 242 12.18 -8.86 1.92
N PHE A 243 12.75 -9.36 3.02
CA PHE A 243 13.07 -8.57 4.21
C PHE A 243 14.36 -9.10 4.86
N GLY A 244 14.93 -8.36 5.80
CA GLY A 244 16.28 -8.57 6.31
C GLY A 244 16.46 -9.87 7.09
N LYS A 245 15.86 -9.92 8.29
CA LYS A 245 15.91 -11.09 9.16
C LYS A 245 14.68 -11.18 10.04
N LEU A 246 14.19 -12.41 10.19
CA LEU A 246 13.09 -12.74 11.08
C LEU A 246 13.59 -12.71 12.53
N LEU A 247 13.07 -11.79 13.33
CA LEU A 247 13.47 -11.57 14.72
C LEU A 247 12.27 -11.56 15.66
N LYS A 248 12.55 -11.66 16.97
CA LYS A 248 11.60 -11.34 18.02
C LYS A 248 11.86 -9.91 18.50
N ARG A 249 10.82 -9.08 18.65
CA ARG A 249 10.97 -7.75 19.25
C ARG A 249 11.40 -7.87 20.70
N LYS A 250 12.44 -7.15 21.07
CA LYS A 250 12.86 -7.06 22.49
C LYS A 250 11.77 -6.51 23.40
N LYS A 251 10.92 -5.59 22.90
CA LYS A 251 9.89 -4.92 23.69
C LYS A 251 8.80 -5.86 24.23
N ASP A 252 8.39 -6.85 23.44
CA ASP A 252 7.22 -7.69 23.77
C ASP A 252 7.31 -9.14 23.26
N GLY A 253 8.46 -9.57 22.75
CA GLY A 253 8.71 -10.95 22.33
C GLY A 253 8.01 -11.41 21.06
N LYS A 254 7.19 -10.54 20.43
CA LYS A 254 6.50 -10.87 19.17
C LYS A 254 7.49 -11.04 18.03
N LYS A 255 7.29 -12.07 17.20
CA LYS A 255 8.07 -12.27 15.97
C LYS A 255 7.63 -11.29 14.89
N ASN A 256 8.51 -10.97 13.93
CA ASN A 256 8.05 -10.29 12.71
C ASN A 256 6.84 -11.06 12.20
N GLY A 257 5.81 -10.32 11.87
CA GLY A 257 4.61 -10.92 11.36
C GLY A 257 3.70 -11.66 12.34
N THR A 258 3.78 -11.37 13.64
CA THR A 258 2.88 -11.98 14.66
C THR A 258 2.16 -10.96 15.53
#